data_AF-A0A0M8RRR9-F1
#
_entry.id   AF-A0A0M8RRR9-F1
#
_cell.length_a   1.000
_cell.length_b   1.000
_cell.length_c   1.000
_cell.angle_alpha   90.00
_cell.angle_beta   90.00
_cell.angle_gamma   90.00
#
_symmetry.space_group_name_H-M   'P 1'
#
loop_
_entity.id
_entity.type
_entity.pdbx_description
1 polymer ?
#
loop_
_entity_poly.entity_id
_entity_poly.type
_entity_poly.pdbx_seq_one_letter_code
_entity_poly.pdbx_strand_id
1 'polypeptide(L)'
;MAGGFAKVVDVGRKAMSARHSRKMERLELARRDRLELEAAQRPPEPVCGCTHHLAKHDKRGRCHEVTQVPTAWDAEKKPVAYEPGQCTCQQYVGPQPLSQVYAEELTDRA
;
A
#
# COMPACT_ATOMS: atom_id res chain seq x y z
N MET A 1 -2.80 34.34 51.97
CA MET A 1 -1.96 33.22 51.50
C MET A 1 -2.79 32.25 50.65
N ALA A 2 -2.94 32.48 49.35
CA ALA A 2 -3.79 31.64 48.47
C ALA A 2 -3.12 31.22 47.14
N GLY A 3 -1.85 31.55 46.91
CA GLY A 3 -1.19 31.36 45.61
C GLY A 3 -0.49 30.01 45.39
N GLY A 4 -0.20 29.24 46.45
CA GLY A 4 0.60 28.01 46.36
C GLY A 4 -0.18 26.81 45.79
N PHE A 5 -1.39 26.58 46.29
CA PHE A 5 -2.24 25.45 45.88
C PHE A 5 -2.68 25.55 44.41
N ALA A 6 -2.99 26.77 43.94
CA ALA A 6 -3.34 27.01 42.53
C ALA A 6 -2.21 26.59 41.58
N LYS A 7 -0.95 26.93 41.90
CA LYS A 7 0.21 26.52 41.10
C LYS A 7 0.42 25.00 41.08
N VAL A 8 0.16 24.31 42.19
CA VAL A 8 0.29 22.85 42.26
C VAL A 8 -0.75 22.15 41.36
N VAL A 9 -1.99 22.64 41.37
CA VAL A 9 -3.07 22.11 40.50
C VAL A 9 -2.74 22.34 39.02
N ASP A 10 -2.26 23.53 38.66
CA ASP A 10 -1.87 23.86 37.28
C ASP A 10 -0.70 23.01 36.77
N VAL A 11 0.31 22.75 37.61
CA VAL A 11 1.42 21.86 37.27
C VAL A 11 0.92 20.43 37.05
N GLY A 12 0.02 19.94 37.91
CA GLY A 12 -0.60 18.63 37.75
C GLY A 12 -1.37 18.50 36.43
N ARG A 13 -2.16 19.51 36.07
CA ARG A 13 -2.91 19.54 34.80
C ARG A 13 -1.96 19.51 33.59
N LYS A 14 -0.91 20.33 33.60
CA LYS A 14 0.11 20.34 32.53
C LYS A 14 0.83 19.01 32.40
N ALA A 15 1.19 18.38 33.52
CA ALA A 15 1.84 17.06 33.51
C ALA A 15 0.92 15.97 32.92
N MET A 16 -0.36 15.99 33.26
CA MET A 16 -1.36 15.08 32.69
C MET A 16 -1.53 15.29 31.19
N SER A 17 -1.69 16.55 30.74
CA SER A 17 -1.80 16.89 29.32
C SER A 17 -0.56 16.46 28.53
N ALA A 18 0.64 16.69 29.07
CA ALA A 18 1.89 16.27 28.44
C ALA A 18 2.05 14.74 28.40
N ARG A 19 1.56 14.02 29.41
CA ARG A 19 1.52 12.54 29.39
C ARG A 19 0.54 12.03 28.33
N HIS A 20 -0.62 12.67 28.22
CA HIS A 20 -1.63 12.33 27.23
C HIS A 20 -1.10 12.54 25.81
N SER A 21 -0.51 13.70 25.51
CA SER A 21 0.05 13.98 24.19
C SER A 21 1.11 12.95 23.78
N ARG A 22 2.07 12.64 24.68
CA ARG A 22 3.08 11.59 24.44
C ARG A 22 2.46 10.21 24.23
N LYS A 23 1.36 9.88 24.90
CA LYS A 23 0.66 8.61 24.70
C LYS A 23 0.00 8.56 23.32
N MET A 24 -0.61 9.65 22.87
CA MET A 24 -1.21 9.73 21.54
C MET A 24 -0.17 9.59 20.45
N GLU A 25 0.96 10.31 20.56
CA GLU A 25 2.08 10.22 19.61
C GLU A 25 2.60 8.79 19.47
N ARG A 26 2.77 8.07 20.60
CA ARG A 26 3.17 6.65 20.57
C ARG A 26 2.16 5.75 19.86
N LEU A 27 0.87 5.99 20.03
CA LEU A 27 -0.18 5.22 19.36
C LEU A 27 -0.22 5.52 17.86
N GLU A 28 0.01 6.77 17.47
CA GLU A 28 0.10 7.17 16.06
C GLU A 28 1.30 6.54 15.37
N LEU A 29 2.48 6.54 16.01
CA LEU A 29 3.67 5.84 15.52
C LEU A 29 3.40 4.34 15.34
N ALA A 30 2.84 3.67 16.35
CA ALA A 30 2.50 2.25 16.25
C ALA A 30 1.47 1.95 15.13
N ARG A 31 0.51 2.85 14.91
CA ARG A 31 -0.45 2.73 13.80
C ARG A 31 0.26 2.87 12.46
N ARG A 32 1.18 3.82 12.33
CA ARG A 32 1.96 4.06 11.12
C ARG A 32 2.84 2.85 10.80
N ASP A 33 3.60 2.34 11.78
CA ASP A 33 4.44 1.16 11.61
C ASP A 33 3.61 -0.04 11.12
N ARG A 34 2.41 -0.24 11.68
CA ARG A 34 1.50 -1.30 11.23
C ARG A 34 1.06 -1.14 9.78
N LEU A 35 0.72 0.09 9.37
CA LEU A 35 0.33 0.37 7.98
C LEU A 35 1.50 0.19 7.00
N GLU A 36 2.71 0.59 7.40
CA GLU A 36 3.91 0.38 6.59
C GLU A 36 4.24 -1.11 6.43
N LEU A 37 4.10 -1.91 7.50
CA LEU A 37 4.25 -3.36 7.44
C LEU A 37 3.18 -4.02 6.57
N GLU A 38 1.91 -3.60 6.70
CA GLU A 38 0.81 -4.11 5.87
C GLU A 38 1.02 -3.78 4.38
N ALA A 39 1.51 -2.58 4.07
CA ALA A 39 1.87 -2.18 2.72
C ALA A 39 3.05 -2.99 2.18
N ALA A 40 4.07 -3.26 3.00
CA ALA A 40 5.23 -4.06 2.62
C ALA A 40 4.89 -5.55 2.42
N GLN A 41 3.92 -6.08 3.16
CA GLN A 41 3.45 -7.46 3.03
C GLN A 41 2.45 -7.66 1.89
N ARG A 42 2.00 -6.58 1.23
CA ARG A 42 1.11 -6.67 0.08
C ARG A 42 1.86 -7.39 -1.04
N PRO A 43 1.37 -8.56 -1.53
CA PRO A 43 1.99 -9.22 -2.66
C PRO A 43 2.03 -8.26 -3.85
N PRO A 44 3.10 -8.26 -4.66
CA PRO A 44 3.10 -7.50 -5.89
C PRO A 44 1.91 -7.95 -6.74
N GLU A 45 1.15 -6.99 -7.26
CA GLU A 45 0.04 -7.32 -8.15
C GLU A 45 0.61 -8.06 -9.37
N PRO A 46 -0.01 -9.17 -9.80
CA PRO A 46 0.41 -9.88 -11.00
C PRO A 46 0.01 -9.06 -12.23
N VAL A 47 0.78 -8.01 -12.51
CA VAL A 47 0.53 -7.07 -13.60
C VAL A 47 1.06 -7.69 -14.89
N CYS A 48 0.17 -8.17 -15.76
CA CYS A 48 0.44 -8.10 -17.20
C CYS A 48 0.63 -6.61 -17.53
N GLY A 49 1.57 -6.23 -18.40
CA GLY A 49 1.85 -4.83 -18.78
C GLY A 49 0.65 -4.03 -19.36
N CYS A 50 -0.53 -4.65 -19.37
CA CYS A 50 -1.83 -4.24 -19.85
C CYS A 50 -2.89 -4.06 -18.74
N THR A 51 -2.53 -4.31 -17.47
CA THR A 51 -3.30 -4.07 -16.22
C THR A 51 -4.66 -4.78 -16.05
N HIS A 52 -4.92 -5.89 -16.73
CA HIS A 52 -6.15 -6.68 -16.54
C HIS A 52 -5.89 -8.13 -16.10
N HIS A 53 -6.93 -8.78 -15.56
CA HIS A 53 -6.84 -10.13 -15.00
C HIS A 53 -6.47 -11.20 -16.03
N LEU A 54 -5.84 -12.29 -15.58
CA LEU A 54 -5.50 -13.45 -16.41
C LEU A 54 -6.73 -14.06 -17.10
N ALA A 55 -7.89 -13.95 -16.47
CA ALA A 55 -9.18 -14.43 -16.98
C ALA A 55 -9.63 -13.77 -18.30
N LYS A 56 -8.99 -12.66 -18.71
CA LYS A 56 -9.27 -11.98 -19.98
C LYS A 56 -8.52 -12.58 -21.17
N HIS A 57 -7.72 -13.62 -20.95
CA HIS A 57 -6.93 -14.28 -21.98
C HIS A 57 -7.59 -15.58 -22.45
N ASP A 58 -7.46 -15.88 -23.75
CA ASP A 58 -7.77 -17.21 -24.27
C ASP A 58 -6.67 -18.24 -23.92
N LYS A 59 -6.91 -19.49 -24.31
CA LYS A 59 -5.95 -20.59 -24.14
C LYS A 59 -4.63 -20.38 -24.89
N ARG A 60 -4.57 -19.46 -25.85
CA ARG A 60 -3.38 -19.11 -26.63
C ARG A 60 -2.67 -17.86 -26.08
N GLY A 61 -3.16 -17.30 -24.97
CA GLY A 61 -2.61 -16.12 -24.31
C GLY A 61 -3.05 -14.78 -24.91
N ARG A 62 -3.97 -14.75 -25.89
CA ARG A 62 -4.47 -13.48 -26.46
C ARG A 62 -5.46 -12.84 -25.50
N CYS A 63 -5.27 -11.56 -25.21
CA CYS A 63 -6.24 -10.78 -24.45
C CYS A 63 -7.45 -10.31 -25.29
N HIS A 64 -8.63 -10.34 -24.68
CA HIS A 64 -9.89 -9.83 -25.24
C HIS A 64 -10.38 -8.50 -24.63
N GLU A 65 -9.58 -7.86 -23.78
CA GLU A 65 -9.91 -6.59 -23.12
C GLU A 65 -9.56 -5.38 -24.00
N VAL A 66 -10.30 -4.29 -23.80
CA VAL A 66 -10.02 -2.99 -24.40
C VAL A 66 -9.19 -2.16 -23.42
N THR A 67 -8.07 -1.61 -23.87
CA THR A 67 -7.15 -0.79 -23.07
C THR A 67 -6.99 0.61 -23.67
N GLN A 68 -6.45 1.54 -22.88
CA GLN A 68 -6.10 2.87 -23.36
C GLN A 68 -4.78 2.81 -24.12
N VAL A 69 -4.84 2.97 -25.43
CA VAL A 69 -3.67 2.98 -26.31
C VAL A 69 -3.27 4.43 -26.57
N PRO A 70 -2.00 4.81 -26.35
CA PRO A 70 -1.54 6.16 -26.65
C PRO A 70 -1.58 6.40 -28.17
N THR A 71 -2.16 7.54 -28.58
CA THR A 71 -2.32 7.90 -30.01
C THR A 71 -1.54 9.15 -30.41
N ALA A 72 -1.06 9.93 -29.44
CA ALA A 72 -0.22 11.09 -29.67
C ALA A 72 0.89 11.18 -28.62
N TRP A 73 2.06 11.68 -29.03
CA TRP A 73 3.25 11.82 -28.20
C TRP A 73 3.82 13.23 -28.29
N ASP A 74 4.35 13.74 -27.19
CA ASP A 74 5.13 14.98 -27.18
C ASP A 74 6.58 14.78 -27.66
N ALA A 75 7.37 15.85 -27.63
CA ALA A 75 8.78 15.84 -28.01
C ALA A 75 9.65 14.93 -27.11
N GLU A 76 9.21 14.65 -25.88
CA GLU A 76 9.88 13.79 -24.91
C GLU A 76 9.39 12.33 -24.97
N LYS A 77 8.56 11.99 -25.97
CA LYS A 77 7.90 10.68 -26.12
C LYS A 77 6.95 10.31 -24.98
N LYS A 78 6.44 11.29 -24.24
CA LYS A 78 5.35 11.06 -23.28
C LYS A 78 4.02 11.09 -24.03
N PRO A 79 3.07 10.20 -23.71
CA PRO A 79 1.78 10.21 -24.37
C PRO A 79 0.94 11.41 -23.93
N VAL A 80 0.32 12.09 -24.88
CA VAL A 80 -0.56 13.25 -24.63
C VAL A 80 -2.03 12.98 -24.94
N ALA A 81 -2.33 11.90 -25.65
CA ALA A 81 -3.70 11.45 -25.94
C ALA A 81 -3.78 9.92 -25.92
N TYR A 82 -4.96 9.41 -25.58
CA TYR A 82 -5.26 7.99 -25.50
C TYR A 82 -6.60 7.70 -26.16
N GLU A 83 -6.71 6.54 -26.79
CA GLU A 83 -7.96 6.02 -27.35
C GLU A 83 -8.20 4.57 -26.90
N PRO A 84 -9.46 4.10 -26.86
CA PRO A 84 -9.76 2.70 -26.63
C PRO A 84 -9.23 1.83 -27.77
N GLY A 85 -8.37 0.87 -27.48
CA GLY A 85 -7.84 -0.09 -28.43
C GLY A 85 -7.80 -1.50 -27.87
N GLN A 86 -7.82 -2.51 -28.75
CA GLN A 86 -7.71 -3.90 -28.31
C GLN A 86 -6.32 -4.15 -27.71
N CYS A 87 -6.27 -4.78 -26.54
CA CYS A 87 -5.00 -5.12 -25.91
C CYS A 87 -4.20 -6.09 -26.80
N THR A 88 -2.92 -5.77 -27.03
CA THR A 88 -2.00 -6.56 -27.85
C THR A 88 -1.10 -7.48 -27.01
N CYS A 89 -1.35 -7.59 -25.70
CA CYS A 89 -0.57 -8.47 -24.83
C CYS A 89 -0.83 -9.96 -25.14
N GLN A 90 0.20 -10.78 -24.91
CA GLN A 90 0.15 -12.23 -25.11
C GLN A 90 0.21 -13.00 -23.78
N GLN A 91 -0.37 -12.43 -22.72
CA GLN A 91 -0.28 -12.94 -21.35
C GLN A 91 1.16 -12.86 -20.77
N TYR A 92 1.28 -12.70 -19.45
CA TYR A 92 2.56 -12.87 -18.79
C TYR A 92 2.98 -14.35 -18.83
N VAL A 93 4.13 -14.62 -19.44
CA VAL A 93 4.79 -15.93 -19.46
C VAL A 93 6.10 -15.79 -18.70
N GLY A 94 6.04 -15.97 -17.39
CA GLY A 94 7.22 -15.99 -16.55
C GLY A 94 7.01 -16.93 -15.36
N PRO A 95 7.99 -17.07 -14.47
CA PRO A 95 7.87 -17.94 -13.30
C PRO A 95 6.60 -17.56 -12.53
N GLN A 96 5.87 -18.60 -12.10
CA GLN A 96 4.70 -18.42 -11.26
C GLN A 96 5.12 -17.60 -10.04
N PRO A 97 4.42 -16.48 -9.73
CA PRO A 97 4.66 -15.76 -8.49
C PRO A 97 4.56 -16.72 -7.32
N LEU A 98 5.51 -16.66 -6.40
CA LEU A 98 5.53 -17.56 -5.24
C LEU A 98 4.17 -17.49 -4.54
N SER A 99 3.52 -18.64 -4.38
CA SER A 99 2.28 -18.73 -3.62
C SER A 99 2.57 -18.33 -2.18
N GLN A 100 1.80 -17.38 -1.64
CA GLN A 100 1.85 -17.09 -0.22
C GLN A 100 1.27 -18.28 0.53
N VAL A 101 2.09 -18.94 1.33
CA VAL A 101 1.67 -19.98 2.26
C VAL A 101 1.80 -19.43 3.68
N TYR A 102 0.84 -19.75 4.54
CA TYR A 102 0.94 -19.40 5.95
C TYR A 102 2.10 -20.18 6.57
N ALA A 103 3.05 -19.46 7.16
CA ALA A 103 4.10 -20.03 7.98
C ALA A 103 3.69 -19.90 9.45
N GLU A 104 3.71 -21.02 10.18
CA GLU A 104 3.47 -21.00 11.62
C GLU A 104 4.54 -20.16 12.34
N GLU A 105 4.13 -19.52 13.43
CA GLU A 105 5.02 -18.70 14.24
C GLU A 105 6.09 -19.58 14.87
N LEU A 106 7.38 -19.23 14.67
CA LEU A 106 8.49 -19.96 15.27
C LEU A 106 8.42 -19.78 16.80
N THR A 107 8.05 -20.84 17.51
CA THR A 107 8.04 -20.85 18.97
C THR A 107 9.23 -21.65 19.49
N ASP A 108 10.01 -21.07 20.40
CA ASP A 108 11.24 -21.67 20.97
C ASP A 108 10.99 -22.86 21.93
N ARG A 109 9.85 -23.56 21.81
CA ARG A 109 9.52 -24.69 22.68
C ARG A 109 10.06 -25.99 22.08
N ALA A 110 11.32 -26.28 22.43
CA ALA A 110 11.87 -27.62 22.44
C ALA A 110 11.39 -28.42 23.67
#